data_AF-A0A944AW71-F1
#
_entry.id   AF-A0A944AW71-F1
#
_cell.length_a   1.000
_cell.length_b   1.000
_cell.length_c   1.000
_cell.angle_alpha   90.00
_cell.angle_beta   90.00
_cell.angle_gamma   90.00
#
_symmetry.space_group_name_H-M   'P 1'
#
loop_
_entity.id
_entity.type
_entity.pdbx_description
1 polymer ?
#
loop_
_entity_poly.entity_id
_entity_poly.type
_entity_poly.pdbx_seq_one_letter_code
_entity_poly.pdbx_strand_id
1 'polypeptide(L)'
;MKHNIKDLVKQMTLEEKAGLCSGLDFWHTKPVERLGIPSVMVSDGPCGLRKQDDKADHLGVNESIKAVCYPSGCLTACSFDPELLEKEGATIGDECHVPAMLMKEQSVKFIFLHLKKL
;
A
#
# COMPACT_ATOMS: atom_id res chain seq x y z
N MET A 1 -15.49 -11.32 5.58
CA MET A 1 -15.34 -11.64 7.02
C MET A 1 -14.99 -10.37 7.78
N LYS A 2 -15.72 -10.01 8.83
CA LYS A 2 -15.33 -8.91 9.72
C LYS A 2 -14.36 -9.48 10.76
N HIS A 3 -13.08 -9.19 10.63
CA HIS A 3 -12.10 -9.52 11.66
C HIS A 3 -12.23 -8.53 12.82
N ASN A 4 -12.43 -9.03 14.04
CA ASN A 4 -12.34 -8.18 15.23
C ASN A 4 -10.87 -7.98 15.59
N ILE A 5 -10.32 -6.81 15.25
CA ILE A 5 -8.91 -6.46 15.47
C ILE A 5 -8.54 -6.61 16.95
N LYS A 6 -9.42 -6.23 17.88
CA LYS A 6 -9.14 -6.32 19.32
C LYS A 6 -8.96 -7.76 19.78
N ASP A 7 -9.72 -8.69 19.20
CA ASP A 7 -9.63 -10.11 19.56
C ASP A 7 -8.38 -10.76 18.94
N LEU A 8 -8.00 -10.37 17.72
CA LEU A 8 -6.74 -10.81 17.11
C LEU A 8 -5.54 -10.34 17.93
N VAL A 9 -5.49 -9.06 18.31
CA VAL A 9 -4.40 -8.49 19.12
C VAL A 9 -4.32 -9.15 20.50
N LYS A 10 -5.46 -9.53 21.11
CA LYS A 10 -5.47 -10.28 22.38
C LYS A 10 -4.88 -11.67 22.25
N GLN A 11 -5.09 -12.33 21.11
CA GLN A 11 -4.56 -13.67 20.84
C GLN A 11 -3.08 -13.67 20.44
N MET A 12 -2.49 -12.50 20.18
CA MET A 12 -1.08 -12.38 19.83
C MET A 12 -0.16 -12.50 21.05
N THR A 13 0.98 -13.17 20.86
CA THR A 13 2.10 -13.12 21.81
C THR A 13 2.74 -11.72 21.83
N LEU A 14 3.63 -11.48 22.80
CA LEU A 14 4.36 -10.21 22.85
C LEU A 14 5.28 -10.04 21.63
N GLU A 15 5.88 -11.13 21.18
CA GLU A 15 6.79 -11.19 20.04
C GLU A 15 6.04 -10.93 18.73
N GLU A 16 4.84 -11.51 18.56
CA GLU A 16 3.97 -11.24 17.40
C GLU A 16 3.57 -9.75 17.34
N LYS A 17 3.24 -9.14 18.49
CA LYS A 17 2.91 -7.70 18.59
C LYS A 17 4.11 -6.82 18.24
N ALA A 18 5.27 -7.09 18.83
CA ALA A 18 6.48 -6.33 18.58
C ALA A 18 6.95 -6.48 17.12
N GLY A 19 6.81 -7.69 16.56
CA GLY A 19 7.16 -7.99 15.17
C GLY A 19 6.39 -7.12 14.17
N LEU A 20 5.08 -6.95 14.37
CA LEU A 20 4.22 -6.15 13.49
C LEU A 20 4.54 -4.65 13.48
N CYS A 21 5.38 -4.15 14.40
CA CYS A 21 5.87 -2.77 14.39
C CYS A 21 7.07 -2.55 13.44
N SER A 22 7.39 -3.54 12.62
CA SER A 22 8.52 -3.51 11.68
C SER A 22 8.19 -4.30 10.41
N GLY A 23 8.81 -3.91 9.29
CA GLY A 23 8.75 -4.69 8.06
C GLY A 23 9.39 -6.07 8.22
N LEU A 24 8.89 -7.04 7.45
CA LEU A 24 9.60 -8.29 7.17
C LEU A 24 10.83 -8.00 6.31
N ASP A 25 10.64 -7.17 5.29
CA ASP A 25 11.66 -6.64 4.40
C ASP A 25 11.29 -5.19 3.98
N PHE A 26 11.88 -4.68 2.91
CA PHE A 26 11.60 -3.34 2.38
C PHE A 26 10.16 -3.11 1.92
N TRP A 27 9.47 -4.18 1.52
CA TRP A 27 8.20 -4.13 0.82
C TRP A 27 7.09 -4.92 1.51
N HIS A 28 7.38 -5.69 2.56
CA HIS A 28 6.41 -6.60 3.15
C HIS A 28 6.26 -6.42 4.66
N THR A 29 5.04 -6.57 5.16
CA THR A 29 4.78 -6.69 6.62
C THR A 29 5.05 -8.12 7.11
N LYS A 30 5.35 -8.28 8.40
CA LYS A 30 5.47 -9.63 8.99
C LYS A 30 4.09 -10.31 9.07
N PRO A 31 3.96 -11.59 8.68
CA PRO A 31 2.73 -12.35 8.85
C PRO A 31 2.56 -12.84 10.29
N VAL A 32 1.32 -13.18 10.67
CA VAL A 32 1.01 -13.98 11.87
C VAL A 32 0.13 -15.15 11.44
N GLU A 33 0.78 -16.18 10.92
CA GLU A 33 0.16 -17.32 10.21
C GLU A 33 -0.84 -18.09 11.10
N ARG A 34 -0.50 -18.29 12.37
CA ARG A 34 -1.37 -18.95 13.36
C ARG A 34 -2.72 -18.26 13.53
N LEU A 35 -2.77 -16.95 13.32
CA LEU A 35 -3.99 -16.14 13.39
C LEU A 35 -4.59 -15.83 12.02
N GLY A 36 -4.03 -16.40 10.94
CA GLY A 36 -4.48 -16.17 9.57
C GLY A 36 -4.21 -14.74 9.07
N ILE A 37 -3.23 -14.03 9.65
CA ILE A 37 -2.86 -12.68 9.22
C ILE A 37 -1.76 -12.79 8.16
N PRO A 38 -2.06 -12.45 6.89
CA PRO A 38 -1.08 -12.56 5.82
C PRO A 38 -0.05 -11.43 5.89
N SER A 39 1.08 -11.63 5.22
CA SER A 39 1.97 -10.54 4.86
C SER A 39 1.29 -9.63 3.83
N VAL A 40 1.48 -8.32 3.96
CA VAL A 40 0.97 -7.32 3.04
C VAL A 40 2.15 -6.67 2.33
N MET A 41 2.09 -6.64 1.00
CA MET A 41 3.02 -5.87 0.19
C MET A 41 2.64 -4.39 0.22
N VAL A 42 3.64 -3.53 0.41
CA VAL A 42 3.58 -2.09 0.22
C VAL A 42 4.48 -1.72 -0.96
N SER A 43 4.22 -0.56 -1.56
CA SER A 43 4.95 -0.05 -2.71
C SER A 43 4.82 1.47 -2.72
N ASP A 44 5.80 2.17 -3.31
CA ASP A 44 5.64 3.58 -3.65
C ASP A 44 4.63 3.71 -4.83
N GLY A 45 4.07 4.88 -5.15
CA GLY A 45 4.40 6.21 -4.68
C GLY A 45 3.37 7.25 -5.13
N PRO A 46 3.63 8.54 -4.84
CA PRO A 46 2.62 9.59 -4.95
C PRO A 46 2.23 9.98 -6.39
N CYS A 47 3.00 9.55 -7.40
CA CYS A 47 2.74 9.84 -8.82
C CYS A 47 2.74 8.56 -9.68
N GLY A 48 2.25 7.47 -9.11
CA GLY A 48 2.15 6.16 -9.77
C GLY A 48 2.86 5.05 -9.01
N LEU A 49 2.60 3.82 -9.45
CA LEU A 49 3.10 2.61 -8.79
C LEU A 49 4.59 2.37 -9.09
N ARG A 50 5.35 1.98 -8.07
CA ARG A 50 6.75 1.56 -8.23
C ARG A 50 7.01 0.22 -7.55
N LYS A 51 6.87 -0.85 -8.33
CA LYS A 51 7.21 -2.21 -7.91
C LYS A 51 8.41 -2.75 -8.68
N GLN A 52 9.37 -3.31 -7.96
CA GLN A 52 10.51 -4.02 -8.53
C GLN A 52 10.12 -5.48 -8.84
N ASP A 53 10.74 -6.07 -9.88
CA ASP A 53 10.59 -7.48 -10.19
C ASP A 53 11.21 -8.38 -9.09
N ASP A 54 10.68 -9.59 -8.90
CA ASP A 54 10.85 -10.45 -7.71
C ASP A 54 12.29 -10.93 -7.46
N LYS A 55 13.22 -10.68 -8.38
CA LYS A 55 14.65 -10.96 -8.19
C LYS A 55 15.33 -9.86 -7.39
N ALA A 56 14.86 -9.61 -6.17
CA ALA A 56 15.38 -8.59 -5.27
C ALA A 56 16.92 -8.68 -5.15
N ASP A 57 17.63 -7.76 -5.78
CA ASP A 57 19.01 -7.46 -5.39
C ASP A 57 18.93 -6.40 -4.30
N HIS A 58 19.81 -6.51 -3.30
CA HIS A 58 19.81 -5.64 -2.13
C HIS A 58 20.25 -4.20 -2.46
N LEU A 59 20.42 -3.86 -3.74
CA LEU A 59 20.99 -2.61 -4.23
C LEU A 59 19.94 -1.70 -4.89
N GLY A 60 18.72 -2.20 -5.12
CA GLY A 60 17.64 -1.43 -5.75
C GLY A 60 17.84 -1.19 -7.24
N VAL A 61 18.67 -2.01 -7.90
CA VAL A 61 19.08 -1.85 -9.30
C VAL A 61 18.12 -2.56 -10.26
N ASN A 62 17.10 -3.26 -9.75
CA ASN A 62 16.13 -3.95 -10.59
C ASN A 62 15.19 -3.00 -11.34
N GLU A 63 14.85 -3.40 -12.55
CA GLU A 63 13.83 -2.74 -13.34
C GLU A 63 12.48 -2.80 -12.63
N SER A 64 11.76 -1.67 -12.68
CA SER A 64 10.39 -1.64 -12.19
C SER A 64 9.49 -2.33 -13.20
N ILE A 65 8.47 -3.02 -12.70
CA ILE A 65 7.38 -3.45 -13.57
C ILE A 65 6.77 -2.22 -14.25
N LYS A 66 6.30 -2.40 -15.48
CA LYS A 66 5.69 -1.31 -16.24
C LYS A 66 4.45 -0.81 -15.50
N ALA A 67 4.45 0.49 -15.16
CA ALA A 67 3.37 1.19 -14.49
C ALA A 67 3.07 2.52 -15.20
N VAL A 68 1.90 3.10 -14.91
CA VAL A 68 1.57 4.44 -15.39
C VAL A 68 2.29 5.47 -14.52
N CYS A 69 2.95 6.43 -15.17
CA CYS A 69 3.53 7.58 -14.50
C CYS A 69 2.55 8.75 -14.58
N TYR A 70 2.08 9.21 -13.42
CA TYR A 70 1.14 10.31 -13.30
C TYR A 70 1.88 11.64 -13.12
N PRO A 71 1.25 12.79 -13.44
CA PRO A 71 1.81 14.08 -13.13
C PRO A 71 2.16 14.19 -11.63
N SER A 72 3.22 14.92 -11.30
CA SER A 72 3.58 15.15 -9.89
C SER A 72 2.46 15.90 -9.16
N GLY A 73 2.42 15.76 -7.83
CA GLY A 73 1.40 16.43 -7.00
C GLY A 73 1.32 17.95 -7.19
N CYS A 74 2.43 18.62 -7.52
CA CYS A 74 2.40 20.05 -7.84
C CYS A 74 1.72 20.35 -9.17
N LEU A 75 1.87 19.48 -10.18
CA LEU A 75 1.24 19.64 -11.48
C LEU A 75 -0.25 19.26 -11.45
N THR A 76 -0.62 18.20 -10.73
CA THR A 76 -2.04 17.87 -10.52
C THR A 76 -2.74 18.95 -9.71
N ALA A 77 -2.09 19.56 -8.71
CA ALA A 77 -2.65 20.69 -7.96
C ALA A 77 -2.93 21.93 -8.84
N CYS A 78 -2.15 22.16 -9.90
CA CYS A 78 -2.41 23.26 -10.83
C CYS A 78 -3.72 23.11 -11.62
N SER A 79 -4.35 21.93 -11.61
CA SER A 79 -5.69 21.75 -12.20
C SER A 79 -6.80 22.40 -11.36
N PHE A 80 -6.58 22.55 -10.04
CA PHE A 80 -7.62 22.92 -9.07
C PHE A 80 -8.90 22.06 -9.20
N ASP A 81 -8.76 20.80 -9.61
CA ASP A 81 -9.87 19.88 -9.88
C ASP A 81 -9.86 18.68 -8.91
N PRO A 82 -10.66 18.71 -7.83
CA PRO A 82 -10.74 17.60 -6.88
C PRO A 82 -11.31 16.31 -7.48
N GLU A 83 -12.20 16.40 -8.47
CA GLU A 83 -12.80 15.22 -9.11
C GLU A 83 -11.77 14.48 -9.97
N LEU A 84 -10.89 15.24 -10.65
CA LEU A 84 -9.75 14.68 -11.37
C LEU A 84 -8.81 13.92 -10.43
N LEU A 85 -8.48 14.49 -9.26
CA LEU A 85 -7.62 13.84 -8.26
C LEU A 85 -8.27 12.59 -7.66
N GLU A 86 -9.61 12.59 -7.48
CA GLU A 86 -10.34 11.39 -7.05
C GLU A 86 -10.26 10.28 -8.09
N LYS A 87 -10.45 10.62 -9.36
CA LYS A 87 -10.34 9.67 -10.46
C LYS A 87 -8.92 9.12 -10.62
N GLU A 88 -7.90 9.97 -10.47
CA GLU A 88 -6.50 9.56 -10.49
C GLU A 88 -6.21 8.56 -9.35
N GLY A 89 -6.62 8.88 -8.13
CA GLY A 89 -6.44 7.99 -6.97
C GLY A 89 -7.17 6.65 -7.11
N ALA A 90 -8.38 6.65 -7.69
CA ALA A 90 -9.11 5.42 -7.99
C ALA A 90 -8.36 4.56 -9.02
N THR A 91 -7.83 5.19 -10.07
CA THR A 91 -7.07 4.50 -11.12
C THR A 91 -5.78 3.88 -10.57
N ILE A 92 -5.05 4.60 -9.71
CA ILE A 92 -3.89 4.05 -9.00
C ILE A 92 -4.29 2.87 -8.11
N GLY A 93 -5.45 2.96 -7.44
CA GLY A 93 -6.01 1.86 -6.64
C GLY A 93 -6.29 0.60 -7.46
N ASP A 94 -6.82 0.74 -8.66
CA ASP A 94 -7.07 -0.37 -9.59
C ASP A 94 -5.76 -1.00 -10.08
N GLU A 95 -4.74 -0.19 -10.37
CA GLU A 95 -3.39 -0.67 -10.72
C GLU A 95 -2.76 -1.50 -9.60
N CYS A 96 -3.03 -1.16 -8.34
CA CYS A 96 -2.60 -1.93 -7.16
C CYS A 96 -3.32 -3.27 -6.96
N HIS A 97 -4.43 -3.54 -7.66
CA HIS A 97 -5.19 -4.79 -7.52
C HIS A 97 -4.82 -5.86 -8.56
N VAL A 98 -4.07 -5.46 -9.58
CA VAL A 98 -3.54 -6.37 -10.62
C VAL A 98 -2.64 -7.40 -9.92
N PRO A 99 -2.57 -8.69 -10.36
CA PRO A 99 -2.05 -9.84 -9.59
C PRO A 99 -0.62 -9.75 -9.01
N ALA A 100 0.08 -8.65 -9.23
CA ALA A 100 1.34 -8.30 -8.64
C ALA A 100 1.22 -7.70 -7.22
N MET A 101 0.04 -7.31 -6.74
CA MET A 101 -0.17 -6.72 -5.41
C MET A 101 -1.52 -7.11 -4.81
N LEU A 102 -1.54 -7.67 -3.61
CA LEU A 102 -2.78 -7.84 -2.84
C LEU A 102 -2.85 -6.80 -1.74
N MET A 103 -3.22 -5.56 -2.08
CA MET A 103 -3.82 -4.62 -1.13
C MET A 103 -5.35 -4.65 -1.32
N LYS A 104 -6.05 -5.28 -0.38
CA LYS A 104 -7.52 -5.29 -0.38
C LYS A 104 -8.05 -3.94 0.09
N GLU A 105 -8.74 -3.22 -0.80
CA GLU A 105 -9.87 -2.25 -0.70
C GLU A 105 -10.05 -1.29 0.51
N GLN A 106 -9.45 -1.53 1.68
CA GLN A 106 -9.67 -0.73 2.89
C GLN A 106 -8.66 0.40 3.10
N SER A 107 -7.48 0.33 2.46
CA SER A 107 -6.40 1.32 2.66
C SER A 107 -6.54 2.59 1.82
N VAL A 108 -7.20 2.50 0.65
CA VAL A 108 -7.34 3.64 -0.27
C VAL A 108 -8.16 4.77 0.34
N LYS A 109 -9.11 4.47 1.23
CA LYS A 109 -9.94 5.48 1.93
C LYS A 109 -9.13 6.39 2.87
N PHE A 110 -7.94 6.00 3.32
CA PHE A 110 -7.19 6.75 4.32
C PHE A 110 -6.49 7.99 3.73
N ILE A 111 -6.06 7.94 2.46
CA ILE A 111 -5.42 9.07 1.76
C ILE A 111 -6.47 10.16 1.46
N PHE A 112 -7.71 9.78 1.12
CA PHE A 112 -8.79 10.72 0.81
C PHE A 112 -9.29 11.55 1.99
N LEU A 113 -9.16 11.05 3.23
CA LEU A 113 -9.66 11.77 4.41
C LEU A 113 -8.82 13.02 4.75
N HIS A 114 -7.58 13.11 4.26
CA HIS A 114 -6.71 14.25 4.54
C HIS A 114 -6.90 15.44 3.59
N LEU A 115 -7.43 15.21 2.38
CA LEU A 115 -7.66 16.26 1.38
C LEU A 115 -8.97 17.05 1.59
N LYS A 116 -9.95 16.50 2.32
CA LYS A 116 -11.21 17.22 2.66
C LYS A 116 -11.09 18.19 3.86
N LYS A 117 -9.87 18.48 4.33
CA LYS A 117 -9.60 19.41 5.44
C LYS A 117 -8.71 20.60 5.06
N LEU A 118 -8.48 20.83 3.77
CA LEU A 118 -7.85 22.04 3.24
C LEU A 118 -8.88 22.88 2.50
#